data_AF-U7NCQ0-F1
#
_entry.id   AF-U7NCQ0-F1
#
_cell.length_a   1.000
_cell.length_b   1.000
_cell.length_c   1.000
_cell.angle_alpha   90.00
_cell.angle_beta   90.00
_cell.angle_gamma   90.00
#
_symmetry.space_group_name_H-M   'P 1'
#
loop_
_entity.id
_entity.type
_entity.pdbx_description
1 polymer ?
#
loop_
_entity_poly.entity_id
_entity_poly.type
_entity_poly.pdbx_seq_one_letter_code
_entity_poly.pdbx_strand_id
1 'polypeptide(L)'
;MSPSFFEIVQLADGDYALRRIDDDAAPLVRISFSDEAREMLEDRDMNVAKAMIAAGIEAAGNISHDIDWEEDEGEFADNQPHYTLH
;
A
#
# COMPACT_ATOMS: atom_id res chain seq x y z
N MET A 1 19.66 14.30 -2.66
CA MET A 1 18.21 14.04 -2.75
C MET A 1 17.54 14.91 -1.70
N SER A 2 16.76 15.90 -2.12
CA SER A 2 15.89 16.64 -1.19
C SER A 2 14.87 15.67 -0.59
N PRO A 3 14.48 15.79 0.69
CA PRO A 3 13.44 14.94 1.23
C PRO A 3 12.15 15.18 0.46
N SER A 4 11.64 14.15 -0.21
CA SER A 4 10.32 14.17 -0.80
C SER A 4 9.29 13.94 0.29
N PHE A 5 8.39 14.89 0.47
CA PHE A 5 7.28 14.75 1.40
C PHE A 5 6.10 14.13 0.67
N PHE A 6 5.43 13.19 1.35
CA PHE A 6 4.23 12.55 0.85
C PHE A 6 3.02 13.00 1.64
N GLU A 7 1.89 13.11 0.96
CA GLU A 7 0.59 13.40 1.56
C GLU A 7 -0.44 12.36 1.13
N ILE A 8 -1.44 12.18 1.99
CA ILE A 8 -2.63 11.37 1.71
C ILE A 8 -3.79 12.33 1.50
N VAL A 9 -4.38 12.31 0.32
CA VAL A 9 -5.49 13.19 -0.07
C VAL A 9 -6.71 12.37 -0.46
N GLN A 10 -7.89 12.95 -0.27
CA GLN A 10 -9.12 12.41 -0.84
C GLN A 10 -9.30 13.00 -2.25
N LEU A 11 -9.57 12.13 -3.22
CA LEU A 11 -9.84 12.47 -4.61
C LEU A 11 -11.31 12.85 -4.80
N ALA A 12 -11.63 13.44 -5.95
CA ALA A 12 -12.99 13.92 -6.26
C ALA A 12 -14.03 12.78 -6.34
N ASP A 13 -13.60 11.54 -6.56
CA ASP A 13 -14.43 10.33 -6.57
C ASP A 13 -14.53 9.65 -5.18
N GLY A 14 -13.95 10.27 -4.15
CA GLY A 14 -13.97 9.79 -2.77
C GLY A 14 -12.88 8.75 -2.46
N ASP A 15 -12.02 8.42 -3.42
CA ASP A 15 -10.87 7.54 -3.17
C ASP A 15 -9.75 8.26 -2.43
N TYR A 16 -8.85 7.50 -1.84
CA TYR A 16 -7.70 8.03 -1.12
C TYR A 16 -6.42 7.77 -1.91
N ALA A 17 -5.57 8.78 -2.02
CA ALA A 17 -4.34 8.70 -2.79
C ALA A 17 -3.13 9.15 -1.97
N LEU A 18 -2.04 8.39 -2.06
CA LEU A 18 -0.71 8.79 -1.61
C LEU A 18 0.03 9.46 -2.77
N ARG A 19 0.45 10.71 -2.61
CA ARG A 19 1.18 11.45 -3.65
C ARG A 19 2.30 12.31 -3.06
N ARG A 20 3.17 12.78 -3.94
CA ARG A 20 4.23 13.74 -3.62
C ARG A 20 3.61 15.13 -3.41
N ILE A 21 4.09 15.89 -2.44
CA ILE A 21 3.62 17.27 -2.19
C ILE A 21 4.18 18.23 -3.25
N ASP A 22 5.35 17.92 -3.79
CA ASP A 22 6.14 18.77 -4.69
C ASP A 22 5.85 18.54 -6.19
N ASP A 23 4.95 17.62 -6.52
CA ASP A 23 4.66 17.22 -7.91
C ASP A 23 3.20 16.75 -8.06
N ASP A 24 2.55 17.18 -9.15
CA ASP A 24 1.21 16.76 -9.57
C ASP A 24 1.22 15.42 -10.35
N ALA A 25 2.32 14.67 -10.29
CA ALA A 25 2.45 13.34 -10.88
C ALA A 25 1.36 12.37 -10.40
N ALA A 26 1.22 11.28 -11.15
CA ALA A 26 0.30 10.21 -10.85
C ALA A 26 0.49 9.71 -9.40
N PRO A 27 -0.61 9.42 -8.67
CA PRO A 27 -0.54 8.96 -7.30
C PRO A 27 0.23 7.64 -7.21
N LEU A 28 1.03 7.51 -6.16
CA LEU A 28 1.87 6.33 -5.90
C LEU A 28 1.01 5.13 -5.50
N VAL A 29 -0.03 5.38 -4.70
CA VAL A 29 -0.97 4.39 -4.21
C VAL A 29 -2.36 4.99 -4.24
N ARG A 30 -3.36 4.19 -4.60
CA ARG A 30 -4.78 4.54 -4.56
C ARG A 30 -5.56 3.48 -3.79
N ILE A 31 -6.42 3.92 -2.88
CA ILE A 31 -7.29 3.08 -2.06
C ILE A 31 -8.73 3.47 -2.36
N SER A 32 -9.50 2.50 -2.82
CA SER A 32 -10.93 2.64 -3.08
C SER A 32 -11.68 1.71 -2.13
N PHE A 33 -12.53 2.30 -1.29
CA PHE A 33 -13.47 1.53 -0.48
C PHE A 33 -14.75 1.31 -1.27
N SER A 34 -15.31 0.10 -1.21
CA SER A 34 -16.66 -0.15 -1.71
C SER A 34 -17.69 0.65 -0.92
N ASP A 35 -18.87 0.86 -1.49
CA ASP A 35 -19.96 1.57 -0.81
C ASP A 35 -20.33 0.90 0.54
N GLU A 36 -20.41 -0.43 0.56
CA GLU A 36 -20.63 -1.22 1.78
C GLU A 36 -19.55 -0.95 2.84
N ALA A 37 -18.26 -0.93 2.45
CA ALA A 37 -17.18 -0.63 3.38
C ALA A 37 -17.25 0.80 3.91
N ARG A 38 -17.63 1.77 3.06
CA ARG A 38 -17.81 3.18 3.48
C ARG A 38 -18.94 3.31 4.51
N GLU A 39 -20.07 2.63 4.30
CA GLU A 39 -21.17 2.59 5.26
C GLU A 39 -20.73 2.00 6.60
N MET A 40 -19.97 0.89 6.59
CA MET A 40 -19.45 0.26 7.80
C MET A 40 -18.42 1.12 8.55
N LEU A 41 -17.66 1.94 7.82
CA LEU A 41 -16.58 2.73 8.41
C LEU A 41 -17.07 4.03 9.04
N GLU A 42 -18.31 4.48 8.78
CA GLU A 42 -18.95 5.62 9.44
C GLU A 42 -18.01 6.84 9.58
N ASP A 43 -17.53 7.38 8.46
CA ASP A 43 -16.58 8.51 8.38
C ASP A 43 -15.15 8.25 8.89
N ARG A 44 -14.79 6.99 9.19
CA ARG A 44 -13.43 6.60 9.62
C ARG A 44 -12.54 6.14 8.47
N ASP A 45 -13.04 6.13 7.25
CA ASP A 45 -12.36 5.72 6.03
C ASP A 45 -11.02 6.42 5.80
N MET A 46 -10.91 7.74 6.07
CA MET A 46 -9.63 8.46 6.04
C MET A 46 -8.62 7.92 7.07
N ASN A 47 -9.06 7.62 8.29
CA ASN A 47 -8.18 7.08 9.33
C ASN A 47 -7.73 5.66 8.99
N VAL A 48 -8.62 4.86 8.40
CA VAL A 48 -8.29 3.53 7.93
C VAL A 48 -7.31 3.59 6.76
N ALA A 49 -7.52 4.45 5.77
CA ALA A 49 -6.59 4.63 4.65
C ALA A 49 -5.18 5.01 5.14
N LYS A 50 -5.08 5.92 6.11
CA LYS A 50 -3.80 6.28 6.75
C LYS A 50 -3.13 5.08 7.42
N ALA A 51 -3.88 4.30 8.19
CA ALA A 51 -3.35 3.11 8.85
C ALA A 51 -2.87 2.06 7.85
N MET A 52 -3.62 1.83 6.76
CA MET A 52 -3.24 0.90 5.69
C MET A 52 -1.95 1.31 5.01
N ILE A 53 -1.79 2.61 4.70
CA ILE A 53 -0.56 3.12 4.07
C ILE A 53 0.63 3.01 5.02
N ALA A 54 0.45 3.36 6.31
CA ALA A 54 1.50 3.21 7.31
C ALA A 54 1.97 1.75 7.45
N ALA A 55 1.01 0.81 7.55
CA ALA A 55 1.31 -0.62 7.59
C ALA A 55 2.01 -1.11 6.32
N GLY A 56 1.62 -0.61 5.14
CA GLY A 56 2.27 -0.94 3.87
C GLY A 56 3.72 -0.46 3.80
N ILE A 57 4.01 0.74 4.32
CA ILE A 57 5.38 1.27 4.41
C ILE A 57 6.24 0.42 5.35
N GLU A 58 5.71 0.05 6.51
CA GLU A 58 6.39 -0.83 7.46
C GLU A 58 6.68 -2.20 6.84
N ALA A 59 5.69 -2.81 6.20
CA ALA A 59 5.84 -4.09 5.52
C ALA A 59 6.89 -4.02 4.38
N ALA A 60 6.88 -2.96 3.57
CA ALA A 60 7.87 -2.77 2.50
C ALA A 60 9.30 -2.61 3.06
N GLY A 61 9.45 -1.92 4.19
CA GLY A 61 10.73 -1.81 4.90
C GLY A 61 11.24 -3.17 5.39
N ASN A 62 10.35 -4.00 5.95
CA ASN A 62 10.69 -5.34 6.41
C ASN A 62 11.05 -6.28 5.26
N ILE A 63 10.32 -6.22 4.13
CA ILE A 63 10.65 -7.00 2.93
C ILE A 63 12.05 -6.64 2.42
N SER A 64 12.44 -5.36 2.43
CA SER A 64 13.80 -4.94 2.05
C SER A 64 14.88 -5.48 3.00
N HIS A 65 14.52 -5.84 4.24
CA HIS A 65 15.43 -6.46 5.20
C HIS A 65 15.50 -7.98 5.04
N ASP A 66 14.36 -8.61 4.70
CA ASP A 66 14.26 -10.06 4.50
C ASP A 66 14.85 -10.52 3.15
N ILE A 67 14.89 -9.67 2.12
CA ILE A 67 15.52 -9.96 0.82
C ILE A 67 17.06 -10.05 0.93
N ASP A 68 17.66 -9.60 2.03
CA ASP A 68 19.11 -9.67 2.27
C ASP A 68 19.59 -11.05 2.77
N TRP A 69 18.72 -12.09 2.78
CA TRP A 69 19.00 -13.39 3.41
C TRP A 69 18.85 -14.67 2.57
N GLU A 70 18.73 -14.62 1.23
CA GLU A 70 18.82 -15.85 0.42
C GLU A 70 19.60 -15.65 -0.89
N GLU A 71 20.84 -15.17 -0.80
CA GLU A 71 21.92 -15.65 -1.67
C GLU A 71 22.64 -16.82 -0.96
N ASP A 72 21.94 -17.94 -0.76
CA ASP A 72 22.60 -19.24 -0.61
C ASP A 72 22.06 -20.16 -1.71
N GLU A 73 22.98 -20.57 -2.58
CA GLU A 73 22.72 -21.34 -3.77
C GLU A 73 22.10 -22.70 -3.39
N GLY A 74 20.80 -22.89 -3.68
CA GLY A 74 20.13 -24.16 -3.43
C GLY A 74 18.86 -24.35 -4.25
N GLU A 75 18.98 -25.17 -5.29
CA GLU A 75 17.94 -25.63 -6.22
C GLU A 75 16.52 -25.77 -5.62
N PHE A 76 15.54 -24.98 -6.08
CA PHE A 76 14.13 -25.37 -6.00
C PHE A 76 13.39 -25.01 -7.29
N ALA A 77 13.27 -26.04 -8.13
CA ALA A 77 12.31 -26.11 -9.21
C ALA A 77 10.87 -26.08 -8.67
N ASP A 78 10.05 -25.25 -9.31
CA ASP A 78 8.63 -25.45 -9.62
C ASP A 78 7.69 -25.85 -8.46
N ASN A 79 7.05 -24.86 -7.82
CA ASN A 79 5.69 -25.01 -7.31
C ASN A 79 5.08 -23.65 -6.92
N GLN A 80 4.25 -23.07 -7.80
CA GLN A 80 3.36 -21.96 -7.44
C GLN A 80 2.08 -22.53 -6.79
N PRO A 81 1.77 -22.25 -5.50
CA PRO A 81 0.45 -22.53 -4.99
C PRO A 81 -0.49 -21.37 -5.34
N HIS A 82 -1.40 -21.61 -6.27
CA HIS A 82 -2.58 -20.76 -6.47
C HIS A 82 -3.48 -20.87 -5.24
N TYR A 83 -3.61 -19.80 -4.47
CA TYR A 83 -4.64 -19.68 -3.45
C TYR A 83 -5.80 -18.84 -3.99
N THR A 84 -6.90 -19.51 -4.35
CA THR A 84 -8.23 -18.90 -4.42
C THR A 84 -9.00 -19.26 -3.16
N LEU A 85 -9.37 -18.26 -2.37
CA LEU A 85 -10.28 -18.40 -1.24
C LEU A 85 -11.72 -18.52 -1.75
N HIS A 86 -12.43 -19.57 -1.31
CA HIS A 86 -13.88 -19.71 -1.38
C HIS A 86 -14.51 -19.26 -0.05
#